data_AF-A0A3M1NH23-F1
#
_entry.id   AF-A0A3M1NH23-F1
#
_cell.length_a   1.000
_cell.length_b   1.000
_cell.length_c   1.000
_cell.angle_alpha   90.00
_cell.angle_beta   90.00
_cell.angle_gamma   90.00
#
_symmetry.space_group_name_H-M   'P 1'
#
loop_
_entity.id
_entity.type
_entity.pdbx_description
1 polymer ?
#
loop_
_entity_poly.entity_id
_entity_poly.type
_entity_poly.pdbx_seq_one_letter_code
_entity_poly.pdbx_strand_id
1 'polypeptide(L)'
;MRAFFAQYAALRATLICYESPNRLVETLRALHEVLGDRRAAVALELTKLFESFVRAPLSALIAQFQAAPPRGEVTLVVEGAPEPQGVRWKAAQVRAALRQQLAEGVKRSQAAKQIAAQAGWDRAEVYALDENAEDADDDQA
;
A
#
# COMPACT_ATOMS: atom_id res chain seq x y z
N MET A 1 -19.72 10.83 -0.60
CA MET A 1 -19.10 9.50 -0.54
C MET A 1 -17.57 9.55 -0.62
N ARG A 2 -16.95 10.14 -1.65
CA ARG A 2 -15.48 10.27 -1.76
C ARG A 2 -14.80 10.86 -0.51
N ALA A 3 -15.28 12.00 -0.01
CA ALA A 3 -14.73 12.67 1.18
C ALA A 3 -14.77 11.77 2.43
N PHE A 4 -15.81 10.94 2.56
CA PHE A 4 -15.91 9.97 3.66
C PHE A 4 -14.85 8.87 3.57
N PHE A 5 -14.52 8.37 2.38
CA PHE A 5 -13.45 7.37 2.24
C PHE A 5 -12.05 7.97 2.35
N ALA A 6 -11.89 9.25 2.02
CA ALA A 6 -10.58 9.92 2.05
C ALA A 6 -9.95 9.93 3.45
N GLN A 7 -10.76 10.07 4.49
CA GLN A 7 -10.27 10.03 5.88
C GLN A 7 -9.72 8.65 6.29
N TYR A 8 -10.03 7.59 5.55
CA TYR A 8 -9.57 6.21 5.79
C TYR A 8 -8.50 5.77 4.78
N ALA A 9 -8.05 6.64 3.87
CA ALA A 9 -7.12 6.26 2.81
C ALA A 9 -5.80 5.69 3.36
N ALA A 10 -5.31 6.19 4.49
CA ALA A 10 -4.09 5.69 5.14
C ALA A 10 -4.33 4.53 6.13
N LEU A 11 -5.58 4.13 6.38
CA LEU A 11 -5.88 3.10 7.36
C LEU A 11 -5.42 1.74 6.83
N ARG A 12 -4.48 1.11 7.55
CA ARG A 12 -3.91 -0.20 7.20
C ARG A 12 -4.81 -1.39 7.55
N ALA A 13 -5.80 -1.17 8.41
CA ALA A 13 -6.80 -2.18 8.73
C ALA A 13 -7.78 -2.36 7.57
N THR A 14 -8.26 -3.59 7.39
CA THR A 14 -9.34 -3.91 6.47
C THR A 14 -10.59 -3.09 6.79
N LEU A 15 -11.20 -2.51 5.77
CA LEU A 15 -12.45 -1.77 5.90
C LEU A 15 -13.63 -2.71 5.65
N ILE A 16 -14.65 -2.65 6.49
CA ILE A 16 -15.91 -3.37 6.30
C ILE A 16 -17.04 -2.35 6.17
N CYS A 17 -17.85 -2.46 5.13
CA CYS A 17 -18.97 -1.56 4.87
C CYS A 17 -20.22 -2.35 4.53
N TYR A 18 -21.37 -1.93 5.05
CA TYR A 18 -22.67 -2.39 4.57
C TYR A 18 -23.18 -1.44 3.51
N GLU A 19 -23.75 -1.99 2.44
CA GLU A 19 -24.19 -1.20 1.30
C GLU A 19 -25.54 -1.69 0.76
N SER A 20 -26.31 -0.76 0.21
CA SER A 20 -27.50 -1.07 -0.57
C SER A 20 -27.08 -1.61 -1.94
N PRO A 21 -27.76 -2.64 -2.48
CA PRO A 21 -27.45 -3.19 -3.80
C PRO A 21 -27.51 -2.12 -4.89
N ASN A 22 -28.43 -1.16 -4.78
CA ASN A 22 -28.62 -0.07 -5.74
C ASN A 22 -27.47 0.94 -5.75
N ARG A 23 -26.71 1.03 -4.66
CA ARG A 23 -25.58 1.96 -4.49
C ARG A 23 -24.23 1.31 -4.69
N LEU A 24 -24.16 -0.03 -4.75
CA LEU A 24 -22.89 -0.76 -4.77
C LEU A 24 -21.91 -0.24 -5.82
N VAL A 25 -22.36 -0.06 -7.07
CA VAL A 25 -21.47 0.39 -8.16
C VAL A 25 -20.94 1.80 -7.90
N GLU A 26 -21.77 2.71 -7.39
CA GLU A 26 -21.35 4.07 -7.04
C GLU A 26 -20.32 4.04 -5.90
N THR A 27 -20.55 3.21 -4.89
CA THR A 27 -19.65 3.01 -3.74
C THR A 27 -18.31 2.43 -4.16
N LEU A 28 -18.31 1.39 -5.01
CA LEU A 28 -17.09 0.79 -5.55
C LEU A 28 -16.28 1.79 -6.36
N ARG A 29 -16.93 2.64 -7.18
CA ARG A 29 -16.24 3.72 -7.92
C ARG A 29 -15.63 4.74 -6.97
N ALA A 30 -16.37 5.18 -5.97
CA ALA A 30 -15.85 6.13 -4.98
C ALA A 30 -14.68 5.55 -4.17
N LEU A 31 -14.72 4.27 -3.83
CA LEU A 31 -13.60 3.55 -3.20
C LEU A 31 -12.40 3.50 -4.14
N HIS A 32 -12.58 3.11 -5.40
CA HIS A 32 -11.50 3.02 -6.38
C HIS A 32 -10.81 4.37 -6.62
N GLU A 33 -11.60 5.44 -6.77
CA GLU A 33 -11.07 6.80 -6.97
C GLU A 33 -10.25 7.31 -5.78
N VAL A 34 -10.60 6.92 -4.55
CA VAL A 34 -9.97 7.44 -3.33
C VAL A 34 -8.85 6.54 -2.81
N LEU A 35 -9.03 5.22 -2.92
CA LEU A 35 -8.16 4.22 -2.32
C LEU A 35 -7.23 3.54 -3.34
N GLY A 36 -7.44 3.78 -4.64
CA GLY A 36 -6.80 3.06 -5.73
C GLY A 36 -7.44 1.70 -5.99
N ASP A 37 -6.80 0.88 -6.83
CA ASP A 37 -7.32 -0.44 -7.22
C ASP A 37 -7.00 -1.54 -6.19
N ARG A 38 -7.47 -1.35 -4.96
CA ARG A 38 -7.26 -2.31 -3.86
C ARG A 38 -8.00 -3.61 -4.09
N ARG A 39 -7.51 -4.69 -3.47
CA ARG A 39 -8.27 -5.94 -3.41
C ARG A 39 -9.50 -5.74 -2.53
N ALA A 40 -10.63 -6.28 -2.95
CA ALA A 40 -11.85 -6.26 -2.17
C ALA A 40 -12.65 -7.55 -2.34
N ALA A 41 -13.61 -7.75 -1.44
CA ALA A 41 -14.63 -8.77 -1.52
C ALA A 41 -16.02 -8.13 -1.41
N VAL A 42 -16.94 -8.56 -2.27
CA VAL A 42 -18.36 -8.31 -2.13
C VAL A 42 -19.01 -9.62 -1.70
N ALA A 43 -19.60 -9.62 -0.51
CA ALA A 43 -20.41 -10.72 0.00
C ALA A 43 -21.89 -10.35 -0.11
N LEU A 44 -22.69 -11.22 -0.69
CA LEU A 44 -24.14 -11.06 -0.86
C LEU A 44 -24.86 -12.04 0.04
N GLU A 45 -25.92 -11.56 0.71
CA GLU A 45 -26.86 -12.40 1.47
C GLU A 45 -26.18 -13.32 2.49
N LEU A 46 -25.20 -12.79 3.25
CA LEU A 46 -24.47 -13.53 4.29
C LEU A 46 -25.42 -14.29 5.20
N THR A 47 -25.06 -15.52 5.56
CA THR A 47 -25.84 -16.44 6.41
C THR A 47 -27.11 -17.02 5.77
N LYS A 48 -27.50 -16.58 4.56
CA LYS A 48 -28.66 -17.12 3.85
C LYS A 48 -28.23 -18.29 2.95
N LEU A 49 -29.20 -19.12 2.56
CA LEU A 49 -28.97 -20.32 1.74
C LEU A 49 -28.25 -20.04 0.41
N PHE A 50 -28.45 -18.84 -0.15
CA PHE A 50 -27.90 -18.42 -1.43
C PHE A 50 -26.81 -17.34 -1.27
N GLU A 51 -26.02 -17.41 -0.19
CA GLU A 51 -24.89 -16.50 -0.02
C GLU A 51 -23.85 -16.65 -1.14
N SER A 52 -23.19 -15.54 -1.50
CA SER A 52 -22.13 -15.57 -2.51
C SER A 52 -21.05 -14.55 -2.22
N PHE A 53 -19.83 -14.84 -2.68
CA PHE A 53 -18.64 -14.03 -2.43
C PHE A 53 -17.88 -13.82 -3.73
N VAL A 54 -17.65 -12.56 -4.09
CA VAL A 54 -16.83 -12.18 -5.24
C VAL A 54 -15.61 -11.44 -4.72
N ARG A 55 -14.41 -11.94 -5.03
CA ARG A 55 -13.14 -11.31 -4.65
C ARG A 55 -12.39 -10.90 -5.90
N ALA A 56 -12.10 -9.61 -6.03
CA ALA A 56 -11.34 -9.06 -7.14
C ALA A 56 -10.81 -7.67 -6.78
N PRO A 57 -9.91 -7.07 -7.59
CA PRO A 57 -9.63 -5.64 -7.50
C PRO A 57 -10.91 -4.82 -7.68
N LEU A 58 -10.96 -3.63 -7.08
CA LEU A 58 -12.11 -2.73 -7.15
C LEU A 58 -12.55 -2.46 -8.60
N SER A 59 -11.61 -2.28 -9.54
CA SER A 59 -11.87 -2.09 -10.97
C SER A 59 -12.67 -3.25 -11.59
N ALA A 60 -12.31 -4.50 -11.26
CA ALA A 60 -13.00 -5.69 -11.75
C ALA A 60 -14.39 -5.85 -11.12
N LEU A 61 -14.53 -5.55 -9.82
CA LEU A 61 -15.83 -5.57 -9.13
C LEU A 61 -16.78 -4.52 -9.73
N ILE A 62 -16.27 -3.33 -10.06
CA ILE A 62 -17.05 -2.28 -10.74
C ILE A 62 -17.60 -2.81 -12.06
N ALA A 63 -16.77 -3.44 -12.90
CA ALA A 63 -17.21 -3.99 -14.19
C ALA A 63 -18.25 -5.10 -14.01
N GLN A 64 -18.01 -6.03 -13.06
CA GLN A 64 -18.89 -7.15 -12.81
C GLN A 64 -20.28 -6.70 -12.34
N PHE A 65 -20.37 -5.80 -11.35
CA PHE A 65 -21.65 -5.37 -10.79
C PHE A 65 -22.35 -4.28 -11.62
N GLN A 66 -21.65 -3.67 -12.59
CA GLN A 66 -22.31 -2.93 -13.68
C GLN A 66 -23.03 -3.86 -14.64
N ALA A 67 -22.40 -4.97 -15.03
CA ALA A 67 -22.99 -5.93 -15.96
C ALA A 67 -24.12 -6.74 -15.31
N ALA A 68 -23.97 -7.10 -14.03
CA ALA A 68 -24.95 -7.85 -13.25
C ALA A 68 -25.16 -7.20 -11.88
N PRO A 69 -26.13 -6.27 -11.75
CA PRO A 69 -26.44 -5.62 -10.48
C PRO A 69 -26.79 -6.64 -9.39
N PRO A 70 -26.25 -6.48 -8.16
CA PRO A 70 -26.53 -7.39 -7.06
C PRO A 70 -27.99 -7.26 -6.59
N ARG A 71 -28.44 -8.22 -5.80
CA ARG A 71 -29.69 -8.14 -5.05
C ARG A 71 -29.43 -8.50 -3.59
N GLY A 72 -30.33 -8.06 -2.72
CA GLY A 72 -30.26 -8.41 -1.30
C GLY A 72 -29.27 -7.59 -0.50
N GLU A 73 -28.82 -8.15 0.61
CA GLU A 73 -27.87 -7.51 1.52
C GLU A 73 -26.44 -7.60 0.97
N VAL A 74 -25.71 -6.49 1.00
CA VAL A 74 -24.33 -6.40 0.50
C VAL A 74 -23.37 -6.02 1.62
N THR A 75 -22.34 -6.83 1.81
CA THR A 75 -21.19 -6.54 2.67
C THR A 75 -19.94 -6.39 1.82
N LEU A 76 -19.29 -5.24 1.93
CA LEU A 76 -18.01 -4.94 1.31
C LEU A 76 -16.89 -5.13 2.31
N VAL A 77 -15.82 -5.79 1.87
CA VAL A 77 -14.58 -5.95 2.63
C VAL A 77 -13.44 -5.44 1.74
N VAL A 78 -12.76 -4.38 2.14
CA VAL A 78 -11.73 -3.71 1.32
C VAL A 78 -10.39 -3.79 2.02
N GLU A 79 -9.35 -4.15 1.27
CA GLU A 79 -7.97 -4.19 1.75
C GLU A 79 -7.55 -2.82 2.32
N GLY A 80 -6.80 -2.87 3.42
CA GLY A 80 -6.21 -1.69 4.04
C GLY A 80 -5.17 -1.02 3.14
N ALA A 81 -4.66 0.13 3.59
CA ALA A 81 -3.56 0.79 2.92
C ALA A 81 -2.34 -0.15 2.85
N PRO A 82 -1.60 -0.15 1.72
CA PRO A 82 -0.36 -0.91 1.64
C PRO A 82 0.57 -0.50 2.77
N GLU A 83 1.46 -1.41 3.16
CA GLU A 83 2.57 -1.04 4.03
C GLU A 83 3.29 0.16 3.41
N PRO A 84 3.60 1.22 4.18
CA PRO A 84 4.46 2.26 3.66
C PRO A 84 5.71 1.56 3.17
N GLN A 85 5.95 1.61 1.86
CA GLN A 85 7.30 1.41 1.38
C GLN A 85 8.08 2.49 2.12
N GLY A 86 8.87 2.09 3.13
CA GLY A 86 9.63 3.03 3.94
C GLY A 86 10.27 4.01 2.97
N VAL A 87 10.05 5.31 3.16
CA VAL A 87 10.49 6.36 2.22
C VAL A 87 11.88 5.98 1.79
N ARG A 88 12.06 5.61 0.51
CA ARG A 88 13.38 5.18 0.06
C ARG A 88 14.31 6.37 0.24
N TRP A 89 15.22 6.28 1.20
CA TRP A 89 16.13 7.39 1.47
C TRP A 89 16.93 7.70 0.21
N LYS A 90 17.27 8.97 -0.03
CA LYS A 90 18.21 9.31 -1.09
C LYS A 90 19.55 8.64 -0.78
N ALA A 91 20.30 8.26 -1.83
CA ALA A 91 21.62 7.65 -1.68
C ALA A 91 22.55 8.44 -0.74
N ALA A 92 22.50 9.78 -0.79
CA ALA A 92 23.27 10.65 0.10
C ALA A 92 22.91 10.47 1.60
N GLN A 93 21.63 10.29 1.93
CA GLN A 93 21.18 10.05 3.30
C GLN A 93 21.64 8.67 3.80
N VAL A 94 21.57 7.66 2.94
CA VAL A 94 22.08 6.30 3.23
C VAL A 94 23.58 6.34 3.49
N ARG A 95 24.35 7.05 2.64
CA ARG A 95 25.80 7.22 2.82
C ARG A 95 26.14 7.94 4.12
N ALA A 96 25.45 9.03 4.43
CA ALA A 96 25.68 9.79 5.66
C ALA A 96 25.43 8.93 6.90
N ALA A 97 24.31 8.21 6.95
CA ALA A 97 23.98 7.30 8.05
C ALA A 97 24.99 6.15 8.18
N LEU A 98 25.46 5.59 7.05
CA LEU A 98 26.45 4.52 7.04
C LEU A 98 27.80 4.99 7.59
N ARG A 99 28.28 6.16 7.14
CA ARG A 99 29.51 6.77 7.66
C ARG A 99 29.43 7.05 9.16
N GLN A 100 28.28 7.54 9.65
CA GLN A 100 28.08 7.77 11.07
C GLN A 100 28.20 6.47 11.89
N GLN A 101 27.50 5.41 11.49
CA GLN A 101 27.56 4.13 12.22
C GLN A 101 28.96 3.49 12.19
N LEU A 102 29.68 3.62 11.07
CA LEU A 102 31.06 3.17 10.98
C LEU A 102 31.97 3.97 11.93
N ALA A 103 31.77 5.29 12.04
CA ALA A 103 32.50 6.15 12.98
C ALA A 103 32.19 5.80 14.45
N GLU A 104 30.97 5.34 14.74
CA GLU A 104 30.55 4.81 16.05
C GLU A 104 31.12 3.40 16.34
N GLY A 105 31.90 2.82 15.42
CA GLY A 105 32.54 1.52 15.58
C GLY A 105 31.63 0.32 15.27
N VAL A 106 30.44 0.56 14.70
CA VAL A 106 29.56 -0.52 14.25
C VAL A 106 30.21 -1.23 13.05
N LYS A 107 30.25 -2.56 13.10
CA LYS A 107 30.77 -3.35 11.97
C LYS A 107 29.97 -3.05 10.70
N ARG A 108 30.65 -2.81 9.57
CA ARG A 108 30.04 -2.49 8.26
C ARG A 108 28.87 -3.39 7.87
N SER A 109 29.01 -4.70 8.06
CA SER A 109 27.95 -5.70 7.82
C SER A 109 26.68 -5.47 8.64
N GLN A 110 26.84 -5.04 9.89
CA GLN A 110 25.75 -4.75 10.79
C GLN A 110 25.12 -3.40 10.48
N ALA A 111 25.93 -2.36 10.24
CA ALA A 111 25.46 -1.03 9.85
C ALA A 111 24.65 -1.08 8.54
N ALA A 112 25.16 -1.75 7.51
CA ALA A 112 24.45 -1.90 6.23
C ALA A 112 23.10 -2.64 6.38
N LYS A 113 23.03 -3.65 7.24
CA LYS A 113 21.77 -4.36 7.54
C LYS A 113 20.76 -3.46 8.26
N GLN A 114 21.20 -2.67 9.22
CA GLN A 114 20.34 -1.77 9.99
C GLN A 114 19.79 -0.65 9.11
N ILE A 115 20.66 -0.03 8.29
CA ILE A 115 20.28 1.08 7.42
C ILE A 115 19.39 0.60 6.27
N ALA A 116 19.66 -0.55 5.65
CA ALA A 116 18.80 -1.14 4.62
C ALA A 116 17.33 -1.24 5.06
N ALA A 117 17.11 -1.78 6.27
CA ALA A 117 15.77 -1.96 6.84
C ALA A 117 15.05 -0.63 7.14
N GLN A 118 15.80 0.42 7.53
CA GLN A 118 15.24 1.73 7.88
C GLN A 118 15.04 2.63 6.66
N ALA A 119 15.91 2.49 5.66
CA ALA A 119 16.01 3.36 4.49
C ALA A 119 15.22 2.85 3.28
N GLY A 120 14.73 1.60 3.31
CA GLY A 120 14.07 0.99 2.15
C GLY A 120 15.06 0.65 1.02
N TRP A 121 16.26 0.20 1.37
CA TRP A 121 17.31 -0.23 0.44
C TRP A 121 17.64 -1.70 0.66
N ASP A 122 18.13 -2.38 -0.37
CA ASP A 122 18.74 -3.69 -0.18
C ASP A 122 20.13 -3.56 0.44
N ARG A 123 20.49 -4.51 1.30
CA ARG A 123 21.82 -4.54 1.95
C ARG A 123 22.95 -4.46 0.92
N ALA A 124 22.82 -5.15 -0.22
CA ALA A 124 23.82 -5.13 -1.28
C ALA A 124 23.98 -3.73 -1.89
N GLU A 125 22.87 -3.01 -2.09
CA GLU A 125 22.89 -1.64 -2.59
C GLU A 125 23.56 -0.68 -1.59
N VAL A 126 23.30 -0.83 -0.29
CA VAL A 126 23.96 -0.04 0.76
C VAL A 126 25.48 -0.28 0.77
N TYR A 127 25.93 -1.51 0.51
CA TYR A 127 27.35 -1.84 0.42
C TYR A 127 28.04 -1.15 -0.76
N ALA A 128 27.39 -1.15 -1.93
CA ALA A 128 27.92 -0.55 -3.15
C ALA A 128 28.03 0.98 -3.06
N LEU A 129 27.16 1.62 -2.27
CA LEU A 129 27.20 3.08 -2.04
C LEU A 129 28.44 3.56 -1.28
N ASP A 130 29.09 2.69 -0.53
CA ASP A 130 30.30 3.02 0.22
C ASP A 130 31.58 2.88 -0.63
N GLU A 131 31.54 2.05 -1.68
CA GLU A 131 32.68 1.83 -2.58
C GLU A 131 32.79 2.91 -3.67
N ASN A 132 31.65 3.50 -4.08
CA ASN A 132 31.60 4.56 -5.10
C ASN A 132 31.70 5.98 -4.48
N ALA A 133 32.46 6.16 -3.42
CA ALA A 133 32.51 7.40 -2.64
C ALA A 133 33.23 8.59 -3.32
N GLU A 134 33.70 8.46 -4.56
CA GLU A 134 34.50 9.48 -5.24
C GLU A 134 33.74 10.35 -6.28
N ASP A 135 32.53 10.00 -6.76
CA ASP A 135 31.98 10.64 -7.99
C ASP A 135 30.58 11.29 -7.88
N ALA A 136 30.21 11.98 -6.80
CA ALA A 136 28.88 12.64 -6.77
C ALA A 136 28.78 13.92 -5.91
N ASP A 137 29.80 14.77 -5.93
CA ASP A 137 29.69 16.14 -5.38
C ASP A 137 29.27 17.19 -6.43
N ASP A 138 28.92 16.78 -7.66
CA ASP A 138 28.76 17.73 -8.79
C ASP A 138 27.37 17.78 -9.45
N ASP A 139 26.29 17.56 -8.69
CA ASP A 139 24.94 17.88 -9.16
C ASP A 139 24.17 18.74 -8.15
N GLN A 140 24.66 19.97 -7.99
CA GLN A 140 23.86 21.12 -7.58
C GLN A 140 23.89 22.17 -8.70
N ALA A 141 22.86 22.16 -9.55
CA ALA A 141 22.33 23.34 -10.21
C ALA A 141 20.82 23.17 -10.43
#